data_AF-A0AAF3FJU0-F1
#
_entry.id   AF-A0AAF3FJU0-F1
#
_cell.length_a   1.000
_cell.length_b   1.000
_cell.length_c   1.000
_cell.angle_alpha   90.00
_cell.angle_beta   90.00
_cell.angle_gamma   90.00
#
_symmetry.space_group_name_H-M   'P 1'
#
loop_
_entity.id
_entity.type
_entity.pdbx_description
1 polymer ?
#
loop_
_entity_poly.entity_id
_entity_poly.type
_entity_poly.pdbx_seq_one_letter_code
_entity_poly.pdbx_strand_id
1 'polypeptide(L)'
;MIQRIIDKFTKCAWELELKINTWSLLNIPQERWRLFTALVYIHFLLATFLFVFGIICFCLGMQFSVMYEEVNCSDGTNIFMPLLNLIASFTGLFTLRTLHLHWPAFIHFVSLWVVLPINIVQSADSAAAASRWFHYAKDPRSPSEWAHNYAYMDIFLAFMGLLNDVVCVGILWILLKYWCQESVVQNSPRSTRQPLR
;
A
#
# COMPACT_ATOMS: atom_id res chain seq x y z
N MET A 1 34.31 -16.61 -2.50
CA MET A 1 33.32 -15.90 -1.66
C MET A 1 32.03 -15.66 -2.42
N ILE A 2 32.10 -15.05 -3.62
CA ILE A 2 30.95 -14.77 -4.50
C ILE A 2 30.13 -16.03 -4.83
N GLN A 3 30.77 -17.14 -5.21
CA GLN A 3 30.06 -18.39 -5.53
C GLN A 3 29.18 -18.90 -4.38
N ARG A 4 29.68 -18.85 -3.14
CA ARG A 4 28.90 -19.25 -1.95
C ARG A 4 27.68 -18.36 -1.71
N ILE A 5 27.74 -17.09 -2.11
CA ILE A 5 26.61 -16.15 -2.01
C ILE A 5 25.57 -16.51 -3.07
N ILE A 6 26.02 -16.77 -4.31
CA ILE A 6 25.16 -17.20 -5.41
C ILE A 6 24.44 -18.50 -5.05
N ASP A 7 25.15 -19.52 -4.55
CA ASP A 7 24.56 -20.81 -4.20
C ASP A 7 23.49 -20.67 -3.10
N LYS A 8 23.73 -19.81 -2.12
CA LYS A 8 22.74 -19.50 -1.07
C LYS A 8 21.52 -18.76 -1.62
N PHE A 9 21.72 -17.79 -2.51
CA PHE A 9 20.64 -17.05 -3.14
C PHE A 9 19.78 -17.96 -4.01
N THR A 10 20.40 -18.80 -4.84
CA THR A 10 19.71 -19.79 -5.67
C THR A 10 18.91 -20.77 -4.83
N LYS A 11 19.47 -21.27 -3.72
CA LYS A 11 18.75 -22.16 -2.81
C LYS A 11 17.53 -21.47 -2.18
N CYS A 12 17.69 -20.22 -1.73
CA CYS A 12 16.60 -19.42 -1.16
C CYS A 12 15.49 -19.15 -2.20
N ALA A 13 15.86 -18.76 -3.42
CA ALA A 13 14.92 -18.52 -4.51
C ALA A 13 14.12 -19.78 -4.86
N TRP A 14 14.78 -20.94 -4.90
CA TRP A 14 14.13 -22.23 -5.14
C TRP A 14 13.15 -22.61 -4.02
N GLU A 15 13.54 -22.48 -2.75
CA GLU A 15 12.65 -22.74 -1.62
C GLU A 15 11.43 -21.80 -1.60
N LEU A 16 11.63 -20.54 -1.97
CA LEU A 16 10.56 -19.55 -2.08
C LEU A 16 9.60 -19.90 -3.23
N GLU A 17 10.11 -20.28 -4.40
CA GLU A 17 9.30 -20.67 -5.56
C GLU A 17 8.42 -21.87 -5.24
N LEU A 18 8.98 -22.92 -4.63
CA LEU A 18 8.22 -24.07 -4.17
C LEU A 18 7.09 -23.66 -3.24
N LYS A 19 7.35 -22.75 -2.30
CA LYS A 19 6.34 -22.27 -1.36
C LYS A 19 5.24 -21.46 -2.03
N ILE A 20 5.59 -20.52 -2.91
CA ILE A 20 4.63 -19.68 -3.65
C ILE A 20 3.70 -20.55 -4.50
N ASN A 21 4.24 -21.59 -5.17
CA ASN A 21 3.44 -22.48 -6.00
C ASN A 21 2.45 -23.34 -5.20
N THR A 22 2.65 -23.52 -3.88
CA THR A 22 1.64 -24.16 -3.02
C THR A 22 0.49 -23.23 -2.64
N TRP A 23 0.65 -21.93 -2.81
CA TRP A 23 -0.32 -20.91 -2.38
C TRP A 23 -1.22 -20.48 -3.53
N SER A 24 -2.47 -20.92 -3.53
CA SER A 24 -3.44 -20.61 -4.58
C SER A 24 -4.53 -19.67 -4.12
N LEU A 25 -4.85 -18.66 -4.94
CA LEU A 25 -5.98 -17.76 -4.70
C LEU A 25 -7.33 -18.44 -4.94
N LEU A 26 -7.34 -19.57 -5.64
CA LEU A 26 -8.54 -20.38 -5.87
C LEU A 26 -9.10 -20.98 -4.58
N ASN A 27 -8.31 -21.02 -3.51
CA ASN A 27 -8.74 -21.52 -2.21
C ASN A 27 -9.64 -20.52 -1.46
N ILE A 28 -9.68 -19.25 -1.87
CA ILE A 28 -10.45 -18.23 -1.19
C ILE A 28 -11.97 -18.49 -1.37
N PRO A 29 -12.77 -18.60 -0.30
CA PRO A 29 -14.21 -18.79 -0.39
C PRO A 29 -14.90 -17.68 -1.18
N GLN A 30 -15.95 -18.01 -1.96
CA GLN A 30 -16.60 -17.08 -2.88
C GLN A 30 -17.07 -15.76 -2.23
N GLU A 31 -17.60 -15.81 -1.00
CA GLU A 31 -18.02 -14.61 -0.27
C GLU A 31 -16.83 -13.70 0.07
N ARG A 32 -15.69 -14.30 0.46
CA ARG A 32 -14.45 -13.58 0.78
C ARG A 32 -13.76 -13.10 -0.49
N TRP A 33 -13.88 -13.83 -1.60
CA TRP A 33 -13.38 -13.43 -2.89
C TRP A 33 -14.01 -12.13 -3.40
N ARG A 34 -15.34 -11.96 -3.23
CA ARG A 34 -16.03 -10.71 -3.56
C ARG A 34 -15.51 -9.54 -2.74
N LEU A 35 -15.34 -9.74 -1.43
CA LEU A 35 -14.78 -8.72 -0.54
C LEU A 35 -13.34 -8.37 -0.93
N PHE A 36 -12.50 -9.37 -1.19
CA PHE A 36 -11.12 -9.18 -1.66
C PHE A 36 -11.07 -8.35 -2.94
N THR A 37 -11.89 -8.73 -3.92
CA THR A 37 -12.00 -8.02 -5.20
C THR A 37 -12.42 -6.56 -4.99
N ALA A 38 -13.43 -6.31 -4.17
CA ALA A 38 -13.88 -4.96 -3.85
C ALA A 38 -12.78 -4.15 -3.16
N LEU A 39 -12.08 -4.72 -2.18
CA LEU A 39 -10.98 -4.05 -1.48
C LEU A 39 -9.83 -3.70 -2.42
N VAL A 40 -9.45 -4.59 -3.35
CA VAL A 40 -8.40 -4.30 -4.35
C VAL A 40 -8.82 -3.16 -5.28
N TYR A 41 -10.08 -3.11 -5.72
CA TYR A 41 -10.57 -1.99 -6.53
C TYR A 41 -10.61 -0.68 -5.74
N ILE A 42 -11.05 -0.71 -4.48
CA ILE A 42 -11.04 0.47 -3.60
C ILE A 42 -9.61 0.93 -3.36
N HIS A 43 -8.67 0.02 -3.12
CA HIS A 43 -7.25 0.32 -2.97
C HIS A 43 -6.71 1.04 -4.20
N PHE A 44 -6.99 0.52 -5.39
CA PHE A 44 -6.57 1.15 -6.64
C PHE A 44 -7.15 2.56 -6.83
N LEU A 45 -8.44 2.74 -6.53
CA LEU A 45 -9.08 4.06 -6.61
C LEU A 45 -8.45 5.04 -5.62
N LEU A 46 -8.30 4.66 -4.35
CA LEU A 46 -7.69 5.50 -3.32
C LEU A 46 -6.23 5.85 -3.65
N ALA A 47 -5.44 4.87 -4.10
CA ALA A 47 -4.06 5.08 -4.52
C ALA A 47 -3.97 6.02 -5.73
N THR A 48 -4.91 5.92 -6.68
CA THR A 48 -4.99 6.84 -7.82
C THR A 48 -5.29 8.27 -7.37
N PHE A 49 -6.26 8.46 -6.47
CA PHE A 49 -6.55 9.78 -5.91
C PHE A 49 -5.34 10.35 -5.16
N LEU A 50 -4.72 9.56 -4.27
CA LEU A 50 -3.50 9.98 -3.55
C LEU A 50 -2.38 10.36 -4.51
N PHE A 51 -2.21 9.63 -5.62
CA PHE A 51 -1.21 9.96 -6.63
C PHE A 51 -1.53 11.27 -7.37
N VAL A 52 -2.77 11.49 -7.79
CA VAL A 52 -3.19 12.73 -8.45
C VAL A 52 -3.01 13.94 -7.52
N PHE A 53 -3.48 13.84 -6.27
CA PHE A 53 -3.27 14.91 -5.29
C PHE A 53 -1.78 15.09 -4.95
N GLY A 54 -1.01 14.01 -4.85
CA GLY A 54 0.43 14.07 -4.69
C GLY A 54 1.14 14.82 -5.82
N ILE A 55 0.73 14.61 -7.08
CA ILE A 55 1.22 15.39 -8.22
C ILE A 55 0.85 16.86 -8.08
N ILE A 56 -0.40 17.17 -7.72
CA ILE A 56 -0.85 18.56 -7.55
C ILE A 56 -0.01 19.25 -6.46
N CYS A 57 0.15 18.62 -5.30
CA CYS A 57 0.99 19.13 -4.20
C CYS A 57 2.45 19.31 -4.63
N PHE A 58 3.01 18.36 -5.38
CA PHE A 58 4.36 18.45 -5.91
C PHE A 58 4.53 19.62 -6.90
N CYS A 59 3.58 19.80 -7.83
CA CYS A 59 3.59 20.89 -8.80
C CYS A 59 3.44 22.26 -8.12
N LEU A 60 2.53 22.38 -7.15
CA LEU A 60 2.37 23.61 -6.36
C LEU A 60 3.64 23.90 -5.55
N GLY A 61 4.23 22.88 -4.90
CA GLY A 61 5.50 23.01 -4.18
C GLY A 61 6.63 23.50 -5.08
N MET A 62 6.78 22.94 -6.29
CA MET A 62 7.77 23.43 -7.26
C MET A 62 7.52 24.89 -7.69
N GLN A 63 6.26 25.26 -7.96
CA GLN A 63 5.92 26.60 -8.43
C GLN A 63 6.14 27.68 -7.36
N PHE A 64 5.90 27.36 -6.09
CA PHE A 64 6.04 28.29 -4.97
C PHE A 64 7.38 28.18 -4.21
N SER A 65 8.26 27.25 -4.61
CA SER A 65 9.58 27.00 -3.99
C SER A 65 10.54 28.20 -3.96
N VAL A 66 10.33 29.20 -4.82
CA VAL A 66 11.15 30.42 -4.88
C VAL A 66 10.60 31.54 -3.98
N MET A 67 9.34 31.45 -3.54
CA MET A 67 8.63 32.57 -2.90
C MET A 67 8.72 32.56 -1.37
N TYR A 68 9.06 31.42 -0.75
CA TYR A 68 9.16 31.29 0.70
C TYR A 68 10.17 30.21 1.06
N GLU A 69 11.19 30.55 1.83
CA GLU A 69 12.10 29.59 2.47
C GLU A 69 11.38 28.64 3.46
N GLU A 70 10.06 28.75 3.63
CA GLU A 70 9.26 27.95 4.57
C GLU A 70 7.91 27.42 4.02
N VAL A 71 7.47 27.79 2.80
CA VAL A 71 6.15 27.35 2.30
C VAL A 71 6.29 26.19 1.35
N ASN A 72 6.07 25.00 1.87
CA ASN A 72 5.99 23.81 1.05
C ASN A 72 4.90 22.91 1.61
N CYS A 73 3.96 22.48 0.77
CA CYS A 73 3.07 21.36 1.05
C CYS A 73 3.95 20.13 1.26
N SER A 74 4.46 19.93 2.48
CA SER A 74 5.53 18.97 2.81
C SER A 74 6.65 19.02 1.77
N ASP A 75 7.62 19.94 1.89
CA ASP A 75 8.92 20.00 1.16
C ASP A 75 9.03 19.52 -0.31
N GLY A 76 7.95 19.46 -1.10
CA GLY A 76 7.89 18.62 -2.31
C GLY A 76 8.20 17.14 -2.03
N THR A 77 8.16 16.72 -0.76
CA THR A 77 8.70 15.49 -0.23
C THR A 77 7.79 14.32 -0.56
N ASN A 78 8.11 13.75 -1.72
CA ASN A 78 8.02 12.33 -2.01
C ASN A 78 6.74 11.86 -2.72
N ILE A 79 6.51 12.36 -3.94
CA ILE A 79 5.59 11.77 -4.94
C ILE A 79 5.79 10.25 -5.10
N PHE A 80 6.98 9.74 -4.77
CA PHE A 80 7.27 8.32 -4.79
C PHE A 80 6.36 7.51 -3.85
N MET A 81 5.90 8.06 -2.72
CA MET A 81 5.08 7.30 -1.79
C MET A 81 3.68 7.01 -2.36
N PRO A 82 2.93 8.01 -2.87
CA PRO A 82 1.71 7.74 -3.65
C PRO A 82 1.95 6.87 -4.89
N LEU A 83 3.09 7.03 -5.58
CA LEU A 83 3.44 6.22 -6.74
C LEU A 83 3.65 4.73 -6.38
N LEU A 84 4.38 4.43 -5.31
CA LEU A 84 4.59 3.07 -4.82
C LEU A 84 3.27 2.42 -4.43
N ASN A 85 2.37 3.19 -3.80
CA ASN A 85 1.03 2.73 -3.46
C ASN A 85 0.21 2.41 -4.70
N LEU A 86 0.31 3.24 -5.76
CA LEU A 86 -0.32 2.98 -7.06
C LEU A 86 0.24 1.71 -7.71
N ILE A 87 1.57 1.52 -7.74
CA ILE A 87 2.21 0.31 -8.29
C ILE A 87 1.77 -0.95 -7.52
N ALA A 88 1.73 -0.87 -6.18
CA ALA A 88 1.27 -1.96 -5.33
C ALA A 88 -0.20 -2.33 -5.62
N SER A 89 -1.08 -1.33 -5.72
CA SER A 89 -2.50 -1.53 -6.04
C SER A 89 -2.71 -2.11 -7.46
N PHE A 90 -1.89 -1.70 -8.42
CA PHE A 90 -1.91 -2.22 -9.79
C PHE A 90 -1.49 -3.70 -9.85
N THR A 91 -0.52 -4.10 -9.02
CA THR A 91 -0.15 -5.50 -8.85
C THR A 91 -1.32 -6.33 -8.28
N GLY A 92 -2.14 -5.72 -7.41
CA GLY A 92 -3.38 -6.31 -6.93
C GLY A 92 -4.40 -6.54 -8.04
N LEU A 93 -4.57 -5.58 -8.96
CA LEU A 93 -5.45 -5.76 -10.12
C LEU A 93 -4.98 -6.90 -11.03
N PHE A 94 -3.67 -7.01 -11.28
CA PHE A 94 -3.12 -8.15 -12.02
C PHE A 94 -3.42 -9.47 -11.35
N THR A 95 -3.31 -9.52 -10.02
CA THR A 95 -3.62 -10.69 -9.21
C THR A 95 -5.07 -11.15 -9.41
N LEU A 96 -6.02 -10.22 -9.51
CA LEU A 96 -7.42 -10.56 -9.83
C LEU A 96 -7.60 -11.08 -11.25
N ARG A 97 -6.82 -10.59 -12.21
CA ARG A 97 -6.95 -10.95 -13.64
C ARG A 97 -6.30 -12.30 -13.96
N THR A 98 -5.17 -12.61 -13.32
CA THR A 98 -4.36 -13.80 -13.61
C THR A 98 -4.29 -14.72 -12.39
N LEU A 99 -5.42 -15.31 -12.01
CA LEU A 99 -5.56 -16.17 -10.82
C LEU A 99 -4.67 -17.41 -10.83
N HIS A 100 -4.28 -17.87 -12.02
CA HIS A 100 -3.39 -19.01 -12.22
C HIS A 100 -1.91 -18.67 -12.00
N LEU A 101 -1.55 -17.37 -11.97
CA LEU A 101 -0.19 -16.94 -11.67
C LEU A 101 -0.09 -16.68 -10.16
N HIS A 102 0.75 -17.45 -9.48
CA HIS A 102 0.98 -17.32 -8.03
C HIS A 102 1.88 -16.11 -7.70
N TRP A 103 2.75 -15.72 -8.63
CA TRP A 103 3.71 -14.63 -8.44
C TRP A 103 3.09 -13.24 -8.23
N PRO A 104 2.10 -12.78 -9.02
CA PRO A 104 1.43 -11.51 -8.79
C PRO A 104 0.86 -11.38 -7.37
N ALA A 105 0.24 -12.45 -6.85
CA ALA A 105 -0.33 -12.47 -5.51
C ALA A 105 0.75 -12.27 -4.44
N PHE A 106 1.90 -12.93 -4.61
CA PHE A 106 3.05 -12.78 -3.73
C PHE A 106 3.65 -11.38 -3.78
N ILE A 107 3.86 -10.83 -4.98
CA ILE A 107 4.39 -9.47 -5.15
C ILE A 107 3.41 -8.45 -4.55
N HIS A 108 2.11 -8.65 -4.72
CA HIS A 108 1.10 -7.80 -4.09
C HIS A 108 1.16 -7.90 -2.56
N PHE A 109 1.26 -9.12 -2.01
CA PHE A 109 1.43 -9.33 -0.56
C PHE A 109 2.66 -8.62 0.00
N VAL A 110 3.82 -8.78 -0.64
CA VAL A 110 5.07 -8.13 -0.20
C VAL A 110 4.99 -6.62 -0.36
N SER A 111 4.43 -6.12 -1.47
CA SER A 111 4.30 -4.68 -1.70
C SER A 111 3.39 -4.01 -0.67
N LEU A 112 2.29 -4.67 -0.26
CA LEU A 112 1.44 -4.17 0.84
C LEU A 112 2.21 -4.07 2.17
N TRP A 113 3.07 -5.03 2.49
CA TRP A 113 3.91 -4.97 3.69
C TRP A 113 4.93 -3.83 3.68
N VAL A 114 5.39 -3.42 2.50
CA VAL A 114 6.31 -2.28 2.34
C VAL A 114 5.56 -0.95 2.36
N VAL A 115 4.44 -0.88 1.63
CA VAL A 115 3.65 0.36 1.49
C VAL A 115 2.97 0.77 2.79
N LEU A 116 2.49 -0.18 3.60
CA LEU A 116 1.77 0.11 4.84
C LEU A 116 2.57 0.95 5.85
N PRO A 117 3.79 0.56 6.29
CA PRO A 117 4.56 1.40 7.22
C PRO A 117 4.96 2.75 6.60
N ILE A 118 5.21 2.78 5.30
CA ILE A 118 5.52 4.02 4.57
C ILE A 118 4.33 4.98 4.59
N ASN A 119 3.13 4.48 4.33
CA ASN A 119 1.91 5.28 4.25
C ASN A 119 1.47 5.77 5.65
N ILE A 120 1.76 5.01 6.71
CA ILE A 120 1.60 5.47 8.11
C ILE A 120 2.52 6.65 8.39
N VAL A 121 3.80 6.56 8.04
CA VAL A 121 4.77 7.65 8.23
C VAL A 121 4.33 8.89 7.45
N GLN A 122 3.90 8.71 6.19
CA GLN A 122 3.38 9.80 5.36
C GLN A 122 2.16 10.48 6.00
N SER A 123 1.20 9.68 6.48
CA SER A 123 -0.01 10.20 7.11
C SER A 123 0.30 10.98 8.39
N ALA A 124 1.29 10.52 9.17
CA ALA A 124 1.78 11.23 10.35
C ALA A 124 2.48 12.54 10.00
N ASP A 125 3.29 12.56 8.93
CA ASP A 125 3.94 13.79 8.44
C ASP A 125 2.90 14.82 7.98
N SER A 126 1.91 14.40 7.18
CA SER A 126 0.81 15.26 6.75
C SER A 126 0.01 15.81 7.93
N ALA A 127 -0.28 14.98 8.95
CA ALA A 127 -0.95 15.47 10.17
C ALA A 127 -0.08 16.49 10.95
N ALA A 128 1.23 16.27 11.02
CA ALA A 128 2.16 17.21 11.65
C ALA A 128 2.27 18.53 10.86
N ALA A 129 2.29 18.46 9.52
CA ALA A 129 2.27 19.62 8.63
C ALA A 129 0.98 20.44 8.79
N ALA A 130 -0.18 19.79 8.80
CA ALA A 130 -1.45 20.45 9.09
C ALA A 130 -1.43 21.20 10.42
N SER A 131 -0.86 20.60 11.47
CA SER A 131 -0.71 21.27 12.77
C SER A 131 0.15 22.53 12.67
N ARG A 132 1.25 22.51 11.91
CA ARG A 132 2.09 23.69 11.67
C ARG A 132 1.32 24.78 10.93
N TRP A 133 0.55 24.41 9.92
CA TRP A 133 -0.28 25.36 9.17
C TRP A 133 -1.35 26.04 10.03
N PHE A 134 -2.02 25.30 10.91
CA PHE A 134 -2.96 25.91 11.85
C PHE A 134 -2.28 26.83 12.86
N HIS A 135 -1.04 26.55 13.26
CA HIS A 135 -0.27 27.47 14.10
C HIS A 135 0.10 28.74 13.34
N TYR A 136 0.55 28.61 12.09
CA TYR A 136 0.89 29.74 11.24
C TYR A 136 -0.32 30.63 10.93
N ALA A 137 -1.50 30.03 10.74
CA ALA A 137 -2.75 30.74 10.48
C ALA A 137 -3.29 31.52 11.70
N LYS A 138 -2.77 31.26 12.90
CA LYS A 138 -3.08 32.03 14.12
C LYS A 138 -2.21 33.29 14.26
N ASP A 139 -1.14 33.42 13.48
CA ASP A 139 -0.32 34.63 13.50
C ASP A 139 -1.09 35.78 12.82
N PRO A 140 -1.40 36.88 13.53
CA PRO A 140 -2.11 38.03 12.95
C PRO A 140 -1.32 38.75 11.83
N ARG A 141 -0.04 38.44 11.64
CA ARG A 141 0.81 39.01 10.57
C ARG A 141 0.77 38.21 9.28
N SER A 142 0.26 36.98 9.30
CA SER A 142 0.22 36.13 8.12
C SER A 142 -1.14 36.23 7.42
N PRO A 143 -1.21 36.08 6.08
CA PRO A 143 -2.50 36.01 5.43
C PRO A 143 -3.18 34.67 5.79
N SER A 144 -4.20 34.74 6.65
CA SER A 144 -4.75 33.55 7.33
C SER A 144 -5.45 32.54 6.41
N GLU A 145 -5.94 32.98 5.25
CA GLU A 145 -6.79 32.15 4.38
C GLU A 145 -6.02 31.03 3.65
N TRP A 146 -4.83 31.32 3.10
CA TRP A 146 -4.07 30.29 2.37
C TRP A 146 -3.52 29.23 3.33
N ALA A 147 -3.09 29.63 4.53
CA ALA A 147 -2.59 28.70 5.54
C ALA A 147 -3.68 27.72 6.01
N HIS A 148 -4.92 28.18 6.17
CA HIS A 148 -6.05 27.27 6.45
C HIS A 148 -6.29 26.29 5.29
N ASN A 149 -6.25 26.75 4.04
CA ASN A 149 -6.46 25.88 2.88
C ASN A 149 -5.41 24.76 2.81
N TYR A 150 -4.13 25.06 3.06
CA TYR A 150 -3.09 24.03 3.12
C TYR A 150 -3.26 23.09 4.31
N ALA A 151 -3.65 23.60 5.48
CA ALA A 151 -3.95 22.74 6.63
C ALA A 151 -5.05 21.72 6.33
N TYR A 152 -6.13 22.14 5.64
CA TYR A 152 -7.21 21.24 5.24
C TYR A 152 -6.78 20.25 4.16
N MET A 153 -5.92 20.64 3.21
CA MET A 153 -5.36 19.71 2.23
C MET A 153 -4.52 18.62 2.92
N ASP A 154 -3.67 19.00 3.87
CA ASP A 154 -2.83 18.04 4.61
C ASP A 154 -3.67 17.09 5.50
N ILE A 155 -4.73 17.59 6.14
CA ILE A 155 -5.69 16.71 6.85
C ILE A 155 -6.37 15.76 5.88
N PHE A 156 -6.83 16.24 4.73
CA PHE A 156 -7.51 15.43 3.74
C PHE A 156 -6.59 14.31 3.22
N LEU A 157 -5.33 14.63 2.94
CA LEU A 157 -4.31 13.66 2.54
C LEU A 157 -4.03 12.64 3.64
N ALA A 158 -3.87 13.07 4.89
CA ALA A 158 -3.68 12.17 6.03
C ALA A 158 -4.89 11.23 6.20
N PHE A 159 -6.11 11.73 6.07
CA PHE A 159 -7.32 10.93 6.16
C PHE A 159 -7.41 9.89 5.03
N MET A 160 -7.13 10.30 3.79
CA MET A 160 -7.11 9.40 2.64
C MET A 160 -6.01 8.33 2.76
N GLY A 161 -4.85 8.72 3.28
CA GLY A 161 -3.74 7.81 3.60
C GLY A 161 -4.14 6.74 4.61
N LEU A 162 -4.76 7.14 5.72
CA LEU A 162 -5.26 6.21 6.75
C LEU A 162 -6.38 5.30 6.23
N LEU A 163 -7.30 5.83 5.42
CA LEU A 163 -8.34 5.02 4.80
C LEU A 163 -7.74 3.96 3.87
N ASN A 164 -6.71 4.35 3.10
CA ASN A 164 -5.95 3.45 2.27
C ASN A 164 -5.25 2.36 3.09
N ASP A 165 -4.68 2.70 4.25
CA ASP A 165 -4.07 1.71 5.16
C ASP A 165 -5.08 0.70 5.70
N VAL A 166 -6.28 1.14 6.08
CA VAL A 166 -7.36 0.23 6.51
C VAL A 166 -7.70 -0.77 5.40
N VAL A 167 -7.76 -0.31 4.15
CA VAL A 167 -7.99 -1.19 2.99
C VAL A 167 -6.82 -2.16 2.79
N CYS A 168 -5.57 -1.68 2.85
CA CYS A 168 -4.37 -2.51 2.76
C CYS A 168 -4.34 -3.60 3.84
N VAL A 169 -4.69 -3.28 5.09
CA VAL A 169 -4.81 -4.24 6.19
C VAL A 169 -5.89 -5.29 5.89
N GLY A 170 -7.03 -4.87 5.36
CA GLY A 170 -8.10 -5.77 4.95
C GLY A 170 -7.65 -6.77 3.88
N ILE A 171 -6.92 -6.30 2.86
CA ILE A 171 -6.37 -7.14 1.80
C ILE A 171 -5.33 -8.12 2.38
N LEU A 172 -4.39 -7.62 3.19
CA LEU A 172 -3.36 -8.43 3.86
C LEU A 172 -3.98 -9.52 4.73
N TRP A 173 -5.03 -9.20 5.48
CA TRP A 173 -5.72 -10.16 6.32
C TRP A 173 -6.31 -11.33 5.51
N ILE A 174 -6.93 -11.03 4.36
CA ILE A 174 -7.47 -12.08 3.46
C ILE A 174 -6.33 -12.93 2.91
N LEU A 175 -5.23 -12.32 2.45
CA LEU A 175 -4.08 -13.03 1.91
C LEU A 175 -3.40 -13.92 2.97
N LEU A 176 -3.24 -13.43 4.21
CA LEU A 176 -2.69 -14.22 5.30
C LEU A 176 -3.57 -15.42 5.65
N LYS A 177 -4.88 -15.18 5.79
CA LYS A 177 -5.81 -16.20 6.28
C LYS A 177 -6.16 -17.25 5.24
N TYR A 178 -6.43 -16.86 4.01
CA TYR A 178 -6.96 -17.78 2.99
C TYR A 178 -5.93 -18.18 1.95
N TRP A 179 -4.95 -17.32 1.63
CA TRP A 179 -3.92 -17.65 0.65
C TRP A 179 -2.70 -18.34 1.28
N CYS A 180 -2.23 -17.88 2.45
CA CYS A 180 -1.06 -18.45 3.14
C CYS A 180 -1.39 -19.59 4.11
N GLN A 181 -2.50 -19.52 4.87
CA GLN A 181 -2.78 -20.50 5.93
C GLN A 181 -3.57 -21.74 5.45
N GLU A 182 -4.61 -21.57 4.62
CA GLU A 182 -5.41 -22.71 4.13
C GLU A 182 -4.65 -23.61 3.15
N SER A 183 -3.70 -23.03 2.39
CA SER A 183 -2.78 -23.77 1.53
C SER A 183 -1.80 -24.66 2.32
N VAL A 184 -1.42 -24.27 3.55
CA VAL A 184 -0.61 -25.09 4.45
C VAL A 184 -1.42 -26.25 5.04
N VAL A 185 -2.70 -26.02 5.33
CA VAL A 185 -3.60 -27.06 5.88
C VAL A 185 -3.88 -28.15 4.84
N GLN A 186 -4.15 -27.78 3.58
CA GLN A 186 -4.40 -28.75 2.49
C GLN A 186 -3.16 -29.58 2.13
N ASN A 187 -1.96 -29.01 2.23
CA ASN A 187 -0.70 -29.70 1.90
C ASN A 187 -0.06 -30.44 3.08
N SER A 188 -0.71 -30.46 4.26
CA SER A 188 -0.25 -31.25 5.39
C SER A 188 -0.58 -32.73 5.17
N PRO A 189 0.38 -33.67 5.33
CA PRO A 189 0.19 -35.11 5.08
C PRO A 189 -0.81 -35.81 6.03
N ARG A 190 -1.58 -35.06 6.83
CA ARG A 190 -2.66 -35.57 7.69
C ARG A 190 -4.05 -35.51 7.05
N SER A 191 -4.21 -34.96 5.84
CA SER A 191 -5.49 -34.99 5.10
C SER A 191 -5.78 -36.34 4.41
N THR A 192 -5.05 -37.42 4.73
CA THR A 192 -5.43 -38.78 4.38
C THR A 192 -6.38 -39.32 5.44
N ARG A 193 -7.65 -38.87 5.42
CA ARG A 193 -8.82 -39.62 5.94
C ARG A 193 -10.09 -38.78 5.79
N GLN A 194 -10.81 -39.01 4.70
CA GLN A 194 -12.19 -39.50 4.82
C GLN A 194 -12.54 -40.31 3.57
N PRO A 195 -13.12 -41.53 3.74
CA PRO A 195 -13.49 -42.39 2.63
C PRO A 195 -14.78 -41.87 1.99
N LEU A 196 -14.89 -42.08 0.69
CA LEU A 196 -16.13 -42.06 -0.07
C LEU A 196 -17.24 -42.81 0.71
N ARG A 197 -18.33 -42.12 1.00
CA ARG A 197 -19.68 -42.69 1.12
C ARG A 197 -20.67 -41.72 0.49
#